data_AF-A0A965XM37-F1
#
_entry.id   AF-A0A965XM37-F1
#
_cell.length_a   1.000
_cell.length_b   1.000
_cell.length_c   1.000
_cell.angle_alpha   90.00
_cell.angle_beta   90.00
_cell.angle_gamma   90.00
#
_symmetry.space_group_name_H-M   'P 1'
#
loop_
_entity.id
_entity.type
_entity.pdbx_description
1 polymer ?
#
loop_
_entity_poly.entity_id
_entity_poly.type
_entity_poly.pdbx_seq_one_letter_code
_entity_poly.pdbx_strand_id
1 'polypeptide(L)'
;MDKDRILEQVRTENIDEGVEHIKNKGLGIGYKIFLALSIIIIIFNLFTGQKTYSVQSLFWGFIAAENHSLYKFSGDKSNKFGAICAGIACVVFLINHILYSLG
;
A
#
# COMPACT_ATOMS: atom_id res chain seq x y z
N MET A 1 9.97 -24.05 -33.89
CA MET A 1 8.64 -24.38 -33.33
C MET A 1 8.60 -23.77 -31.94
N ASP A 2 7.85 -22.68 -31.78
CA ASP A 2 7.42 -22.08 -30.49
C ASP A 2 6.67 -20.77 -30.71
N LYS A 3 6.80 -20.14 -31.88
CA LYS A 3 6.05 -18.93 -32.23
C LYS A 3 4.53 -19.15 -32.18
N ASP A 4 4.07 -20.29 -32.68
CA ASP A 4 2.64 -20.62 -32.72
C ASP A 4 2.09 -20.95 -31.32
N ARG A 5 2.88 -21.62 -30.47
CA ARG A 5 2.55 -21.85 -29.05
C ARG A 5 2.50 -20.55 -28.25
N ILE A 6 3.46 -19.65 -28.45
CA ILE A 6 3.48 -18.33 -27.81
C ILE A 6 2.26 -17.50 -28.25
N LEU A 7 1.93 -17.52 -29.55
CA LEU A 7 0.77 -16.81 -30.09
C LEU A 7 -0.56 -17.39 -29.62
N GLU A 8 -0.68 -18.71 -29.45
CA GLU A 8 -1.84 -19.34 -28.82
C GLU A 8 -1.95 -18.97 -27.34
N GLN A 9 -0.83 -18.96 -26.61
CA GLN A 9 -0.80 -18.62 -25.18
C GLN A 9 -1.22 -17.16 -24.94
N VAL A 10 -0.73 -16.21 -25.76
CA VAL A 10 -1.14 -14.80 -25.76
C VAL A 10 -2.62 -14.63 -26.11
N ARG A 11 -3.16 -15.46 -27.03
CA ARG A 11 -4.59 -15.46 -27.38
C ARG A 11 -5.48 -16.04 -26.29
N THR A 12 -5.02 -17.08 -25.58
CA THR A 12 -5.74 -17.63 -24.42
C THR A 12 -5.66 -16.73 -23.20
N GLU A 13 -4.57 -15.96 -23.04
CA GLU A 13 -4.43 -15.06 -21.91
C GLU A 13 -5.36 -13.86 -22.03
N ASN A 14 -5.63 -13.29 -23.22
CA ASN A 14 -6.67 -12.26 -23.44
C ASN A 14 -6.70 -11.14 -22.36
N ILE A 15 -5.59 -10.93 -21.65
CA ILE A 15 -5.40 -9.84 -20.71
C ILE A 15 -5.03 -8.67 -21.61
N ASP A 16 -6.02 -7.81 -21.85
CA ASP A 16 -5.76 -6.54 -22.50
C ASP A 16 -4.78 -5.75 -21.62
N GLU A 17 -3.53 -5.68 -22.06
CA GLU A 17 -2.46 -4.92 -21.39
C GLU A 17 -2.90 -3.47 -21.11
N GLY A 18 -3.77 -2.90 -21.96
CA GLY A 18 -4.38 -1.60 -21.76
C GLY A 18 -5.29 -1.54 -20.53
N VAL A 19 -6.10 -2.58 -20.31
CA VAL A 19 -6.98 -2.69 -19.12
C VAL A 19 -6.14 -2.86 -17.85
N GLU A 20 -5.10 -3.67 -17.88
CA GLU A 20 -4.18 -3.85 -16.75
C GLU A 20 -3.43 -2.54 -16.43
N HIS A 21 -2.97 -1.83 -17.46
CA HIS A 21 -2.28 -0.55 -17.29
C HIS A 21 -3.18 0.51 -16.66
N ILE A 22 -4.43 0.62 -17.11
CA ILE A 22 -5.42 1.56 -16.54
C ILE A 22 -5.72 1.18 -15.08
N LYS A 23 -5.90 -0.10 -14.78
CA LYS A 23 -6.16 -0.59 -13.42
C LYS A 23 -5.01 -0.25 -12.47
N ASN A 24 -3.78 -0.54 -12.87
CA ASN A 24 -2.58 -0.24 -12.07
C ASN A 24 -2.40 1.27 -11.84
N LYS A 25 -2.67 2.09 -12.86
CA LYS A 25 -2.67 3.55 -12.75
C LYS A 25 -3.76 4.06 -11.80
N GLY A 26 -4.96 3.49 -11.86
CA GLY A 26 -6.06 3.78 -10.95
C GLY A 26 -5.70 3.47 -9.49
N LEU A 27 -5.11 2.30 -9.23
CA LEU A 27 -4.62 1.91 -7.91
C LEU A 27 -3.54 2.88 -7.39
N GLY A 28 -2.60 3.28 -8.24
CA GLY A 28 -1.56 4.25 -7.87
C GLY A 28 -2.13 5.64 -7.51
N ILE A 29 -3.16 6.10 -8.21
CA ILE A 29 -3.86 7.36 -7.87
C ILE A 29 -4.62 7.20 -6.55
N GLY A 30 -5.36 6.10 -6.38
CA GLY A 30 -6.10 5.80 -5.16
C GLY A 30 -5.21 5.77 -3.93
N TYR A 31 -4.03 5.15 -4.05
CA TYR A 31 -3.01 5.14 -2.99
C TYR A 31 -2.58 6.55 -2.57
N LYS A 32 -2.27 7.43 -3.54
CA LYS A 32 -1.88 8.82 -3.26
C LYS A 32 -3.00 9.60 -2.56
N ILE A 33 -4.24 9.43 -3.00
CA ILE A 33 -5.41 10.07 -2.37
C ILE A 33 -5.59 9.55 -0.95
N PHE A 34 -5.46 8.24 -0.73
CA PHE A 34 -5.55 7.62 0.60
C PHE A 34 -4.50 8.19 1.56
N LEU A 35 -3.23 8.29 1.14
CA LEU A 35 -2.17 8.87 1.96
C LEU A 35 -2.46 10.35 2.29
N ALA A 36 -2.88 11.13 1.30
CA ALA A 36 -3.22 12.53 1.50
C ALA A 36 -4.35 12.72 2.52
N LEU A 37 -5.44 11.95 2.38
CA LEU A 37 -6.57 11.98 3.32
C LEU A 37 -6.16 11.52 4.73
N SER A 38 -5.32 10.48 4.82
CA SER A 38 -4.81 10.00 6.10
C SER A 38 -4.02 11.08 6.83
N ILE A 39 -3.14 11.81 6.12
CA ILE A 39 -2.37 12.93 6.67
C ILE A 39 -3.30 14.05 7.15
N ILE A 40 -4.31 14.43 6.34
CA ILE A 40 -5.28 15.46 6.70
C ILE A 40 -6.01 15.09 8.00
N ILE A 41 -6.48 13.84 8.12
CA ILE A 41 -7.18 13.36 9.32
C ILE A 41 -6.23 13.31 10.53
N ILE A 42 -4.98 12.86 10.36
CA ILE A 42 -3.98 12.85 11.43
C ILE A 42 -3.74 14.27 11.97
N ILE A 43 -3.58 15.25 11.09
CA ILE A 43 -3.38 16.65 11.46
C ILE A 43 -4.63 17.22 12.14
N PHE A 44 -5.82 16.99 11.57
CA PHE A 44 -7.08 17.46 12.15
C PHE A 44 -7.32 16.89 13.54
N ASN A 45 -7.09 15.60 13.74
CA ASN A 45 -7.25 14.93 15.03
C ASN A 45 -6.21 15.42 16.05
N LEU A 46 -5.00 15.75 15.61
CA LEU A 46 -3.98 16.38 16.46
C LEU A 46 -4.47 17.73 17.02
N PHE A 47 -5.08 18.58 16.19
CA PHE A 47 -5.63 19.87 16.63
C PHE A 47 -6.89 19.76 17.49
N THR A 48 -7.68 18.70 17.32
CA THR A 48 -8.91 18.48 18.08
C THR A 48 -8.71 17.59 19.31
N GLY A 49 -7.48 17.17 19.60
CA GLY A 49 -7.14 16.29 20.72
C GLY A 49 -7.65 14.85 20.57
N GLN A 50 -8.10 14.47 19.37
CA GLN A 50 -8.59 13.13 19.09
C GLN A 50 -7.43 12.17 18.79
N LYS A 51 -7.62 10.90 19.15
CA LYS A 51 -6.65 9.84 18.80
C LYS A 51 -6.79 9.45 17.33
N THR A 52 -5.69 9.01 16.73
CA THR A 52 -5.62 8.61 15.31
C THR A 52 -4.96 7.26 15.09
N TYR A 53 -4.96 6.40 16.11
CA TYR A 53 -4.30 5.09 16.05
C TYR A 53 -4.81 4.21 14.89
N SER A 54 -6.11 4.22 14.59
CA SER A 54 -6.67 3.48 13.45
C SER A 54 -6.15 3.99 12.11
N VAL A 55 -6.19 5.31 11.90
CA VAL A 55 -5.73 5.97 10.66
C VAL A 55 -4.21 5.78 10.49
N GLN A 56 -3.45 5.91 11.58
CA GLN A 56 -2.00 5.69 11.58
C GLN A 56 -1.65 4.24 11.27
N SER A 57 -2.39 3.27 11.82
CA SER A 57 -2.18 1.86 11.50
C SER A 57 -2.33 1.60 10.01
N LEU A 58 -3.44 2.06 9.40
CA LEU A 58 -3.66 1.91 7.96
C LEU A 58 -2.59 2.64 7.15
N PHE A 59 -2.27 3.89 7.49
CA PHE A 59 -1.23 4.68 6.83
C PHE A 59 0.12 3.94 6.77
N TRP A 60 0.58 3.45 7.91
CA TRP A 60 1.86 2.73 7.99
C TRP A 60 1.79 1.36 7.29
N GLY A 61 0.65 0.67 7.34
CA GLY A 61 0.44 -0.57 6.59
C GLY A 61 0.57 -0.38 5.08
N PHE A 62 0.01 0.71 4.57
CA PHE A 62 0.12 1.10 3.16
C PHE A 62 1.56 1.46 2.76
N ILE A 63 2.27 2.25 3.58
CA ILE A 63 3.71 2.54 3.36
C ILE A 63 4.55 1.27 3.38
N ALA A 64 4.24 0.31 4.27
CA ALA A 64 4.94 -0.96 4.33
C ALA A 64 4.77 -1.77 3.04
N ALA A 65 3.55 -1.83 2.51
CA ALA A 65 3.23 -2.53 1.26
C ALA A 65 3.91 -1.88 0.04
N GLU A 66 3.94 -0.55 -0.03
CA GLU A 66 4.63 0.18 -1.09
C GLU A 66 6.14 -0.09 -1.07
N ASN A 67 6.78 0.08 0.09
CA ASN A 67 8.21 -0.18 0.23
C ASN A 67 8.58 -1.64 -0.02
N HIS A 68 7.72 -2.58 0.39
CA HIS A 68 7.93 -3.99 0.09
C HIS A 68 7.84 -4.28 -1.41
N SER A 69 6.86 -3.68 -2.11
CA SER A 69 6.71 -3.80 -3.55
C SER A 69 7.91 -3.20 -4.28
N LEU A 70 8.33 -1.98 -3.90
CA LEU A 70 9.52 -1.32 -4.45
C LEU A 70 10.80 -2.13 -4.21
N TYR A 71 10.95 -2.74 -3.03
CA TYR A 71 12.07 -3.64 -2.76
C TYR A 71 12.07 -4.86 -3.69
N LYS A 72 10.89 -5.47 -3.92
CA LYS A 72 10.77 -6.64 -4.80
C LYS A 72 11.18 -6.33 -6.24
N PHE A 73 10.87 -5.14 -6.74
CA PHE A 73 11.20 -4.74 -8.12
C PHE A 73 12.60 -4.14 -8.26
N SER A 74 13.03 -3.30 -7.32
CA SER A 74 14.32 -2.58 -7.41
C SER A 74 15.49 -3.31 -6.74
N GLY A 75 15.22 -4.24 -5.82
CA GLY A 75 16.25 -4.89 -5.01
C GLY A 75 16.91 -4.00 -3.94
N ASP A 76 16.50 -2.74 -3.82
CA ASP A 76 17.13 -1.77 -2.90
C ASP A 76 16.85 -2.09 -1.42
N LYS A 77 17.92 -2.31 -0.66
CA LYS A 77 17.87 -2.63 0.77
C LYS A 77 17.25 -1.52 1.62
N SER A 78 17.33 -0.26 1.17
CA SER A 78 16.67 0.87 1.84
C SER A 78 15.15 0.68 1.90
N ASN A 79 14.55 0.25 0.79
CA ASN A 79 13.12 -0.04 0.71
C ASN A 79 12.74 -1.23 1.61
N LYS A 80 13.60 -2.25 1.74
CA LYS A 80 13.36 -3.34 2.69
C LYS A 80 13.32 -2.85 4.14
N PHE A 81 14.27 -2.00 4.52
CA PHE A 81 14.31 -1.42 5.86
C PHE A 81 13.07 -0.54 6.12
N GLY A 82 12.69 0.30 5.15
CA GLY A 82 11.48 1.11 5.21
C GLY A 82 10.22 0.26 5.40
N ALA A 83 10.09 -0.85 4.67
CA ALA A 83 8.97 -1.77 4.78
C ALA A 83 8.85 -2.38 6.19
N ILE A 84 9.97 -2.79 6.79
CA ILE A 84 9.99 -3.37 8.13
C ILE A 84 9.62 -2.32 9.18
N CYS A 85 10.22 -1.14 9.13
CA CYS A 85 9.93 -0.05 10.06
C CYS A 85 8.45 0.39 10.00
N ALA A 86 7.92 0.55 8.79
CA ALA A 86 6.52 0.86 8.57
C ALA A 86 5.60 -0.28 9.04
N GLY A 87 5.99 -1.54 8.82
CA GLY A 87 5.25 -2.70 9.31
C GLY A 87 5.16 -2.75 10.84
N ILE A 88 6.27 -2.48 11.53
CA ILE A 88 6.29 -2.40 13.00
C ILE A 88 5.39 -1.26 13.48
N ALA A 89 5.50 -0.07 12.87
CA ALA A 89 4.66 1.08 13.20
C ALA A 89 3.16 0.74 13.02
N CYS A 90 2.79 0.08 11.92
CA CYS A 90 1.43 -0.39 11.66
C CYS A 90 0.88 -1.26 12.81
N VAL A 91 1.67 -2.25 13.25
CA VAL A 91 1.28 -3.16 14.34
C VAL A 91 1.16 -2.42 15.68
N VAL A 92 2.11 -1.53 15.99
CA VAL A 92 2.06 -0.72 17.23
C VAL A 92 0.80 0.14 17.27
N PHE A 93 0.48 0.82 16.17
CA PHE A 93 -0.73 1.65 16.09
C PHE A 93 -2.01 0.81 16.11
N LEU A 94 -2.01 -0.38 15.53
CA LEU A 94 -3.15 -1.30 15.60
C LEU A 94 -3.40 -1.76 17.04
N ILE A 95 -2.34 -2.18 17.75
CA ILE A 95 -2.43 -2.58 19.16
C ILE A 95 -2.96 -1.41 20.00
N ASN A 96 -2.42 -0.20 19.82
CA ASN A 96 -2.91 0.99 20.52
C ASN A 96 -4.38 1.28 20.22
N HIS A 97 -4.83 1.08 18.97
CA HIS A 97 -6.23 1.22 18.61
C HIS A 97 -7.11 0.20 19.33
N ILE A 98 -6.71 -1.08 19.33
CA ILE A 98 -7.45 -2.15 20.00
C ILE A 98 -7.53 -1.89 21.52
N LEU A 99 -6.40 -1.56 22.15
CA LEU A 99 -6.37 -1.24 23.59
C LEU A 99 -7.29 -0.06 23.91
N TYR A 100 -7.16 1.04 23.16
CA TYR A 100 -8.01 2.22 23.32
C TYR A 100 -9.51 1.91 23.12
N SER A 101 -9.85 0.96 22.25
CA SER A 101 -11.23 0.54 22.03
C SER A 101 -11.77 -0.41 23.10
N LEU A 102 -10.91 -1.07 23.87
CA LEU A 102 -11.29 -2.00 24.93
C LEU A 102 -11.41 -1.35 26.31
N GLY A 103 -10.77 -0.19 26.54
CA GLY A 103 -10.83 0.58 27.79
C GLY A 103 -9.45 0.88 28.37
#